data_AF-Q84CY0-F1
#
_entry.id   AF-Q84CY0-F1
#
_cell.length_a   1.000
_cell.length_b   1.000
_cell.length_c   1.000
_cell.angle_alpha   90.00
_cell.angle_beta   90.00
_cell.angle_gamma   90.00
#
_symmetry.space_group_name_H-M   'P 1'
#
loop_
_entity.id
_entity.type
_entity.pdbx_description
1 polymer ?
#
loop_
_entity_poly.entity_id
_entity_poly.type
_entity_poly.pdbx_seq_one_letter_code
_entity_poly.pdbx_strand_id
1 'polypeptide(L)'
;MGTAPKLADQLDLPTVETIEQTAERATYRCRLRPGETRDKTAPHLRATIVLHRPTRTIESVELASVAEFSPTLGVRIAALKTCMNYCLPIGESPSLPQLVTTHVRGRAFLFKSLDADMVVTFSDYVNVRKK
;
A
#
# COMPACT_ATOMS: atom_id res chain seq x y z
N MET A 1 -7.45 20.70 -3.10
CA MET A 1 -6.48 19.69 -3.59
C MET A 1 -6.06 18.86 -2.41
N GLY A 2 -6.43 17.58 -2.35
CA GLY A 2 -6.00 16.69 -1.28
C GLY A 2 -4.58 16.22 -1.56
N THR A 3 -3.63 16.60 -0.72
CA THR A 3 -2.28 16.02 -0.74
C THR A 3 -2.40 14.53 -0.39
N ALA A 4 -1.68 13.67 -1.10
CA ALA A 4 -1.65 12.25 -0.75
C ALA A 4 -1.24 12.09 0.72
N PRO A 5 -2.00 11.34 1.53
CA PRO A 5 -1.73 11.20 2.95
C PRO A 5 -0.35 10.56 3.17
N LYS A 6 0.39 11.03 4.17
CA LYS A 6 1.71 10.48 4.49
C LYS A 6 1.54 9.03 4.92
N LEU A 7 2.29 8.12 4.31
CA LEU A 7 2.22 6.70 4.62
C LEU A 7 2.50 6.42 6.10
N ALA A 8 3.51 7.09 6.67
CA ALA A 8 3.87 6.94 8.09
C ALA A 8 2.70 7.22 9.06
N ASP A 9 1.80 8.14 8.70
CA ASP A 9 0.65 8.49 9.53
C ASP A 9 -0.46 7.42 9.50
N GLN A 10 -0.41 6.53 8.50
CA GLN A 10 -1.36 5.42 8.32
C GLN A 10 -0.85 4.11 8.93
N LEU A 11 0.42 4.02 9.33
CA LEU A 11 1.01 2.80 9.88
C LEU A 11 0.98 2.79 11.40
N ASP A 12 0.61 1.65 11.98
CA ASP A 12 0.69 1.43 13.41
C ASP A 12 2.11 0.97 13.78
N LEU A 13 3.03 1.93 13.89
CA LEU A 13 4.47 1.67 14.12
C LEU A 13 4.77 0.78 15.34
N PRO A 14 4.06 0.88 16.49
CA PRO A 14 4.20 -0.07 17.59
C PRO A 14 3.99 -1.55 17.23
N THR A 15 3.28 -1.84 16.13
CA THR A 15 3.00 -3.20 15.66
C THR A 15 3.96 -3.69 14.59
N VAL A 16 5.01 -2.92 14.29
CA VAL A 16 6.00 -3.30 13.28
C VAL A 16 6.78 -4.52 13.74
N GLU A 17 6.80 -5.53 12.88
CA GLU A 17 7.64 -6.71 12.97
C GLU A 17 8.61 -6.73 11.78
N THR A 18 9.85 -7.12 12.03
CA THR A 18 10.81 -7.43 10.97
C THR A 18 10.56 -8.85 10.51
N ILE A 19 10.20 -9.03 9.25
CA ILE A 19 9.98 -10.35 8.63
C ILE A 19 11.30 -10.92 8.15
N GLU A 20 12.11 -10.09 7.50
CA GLU A 20 13.40 -10.48 6.94
C GLU A 20 14.32 -9.27 6.90
N GLN A 21 15.61 -9.50 7.05
CA GLN A 21 16.62 -8.46 6.90
C GLN A 21 17.92 -9.02 6.35
N THR A 22 18.35 -8.51 5.20
CA THR A 22 19.63 -8.81 4.56
C THR A 22 20.48 -7.54 4.48
N ALA A 23 21.67 -7.61 3.88
CA ALA A 23 22.50 -6.42 3.65
C ALA A 23 21.82 -5.41 2.70
N GLU A 24 21.06 -5.91 1.72
CA GLU A 24 20.45 -5.11 0.67
C GLU A 24 19.02 -4.69 1.00
N ARG A 25 18.21 -5.59 1.57
CA ARG A 25 16.77 -5.37 1.82
C ARG A 25 16.37 -5.61 3.26
N ALA A 26 15.35 -4.88 3.71
CA ALA A 26 14.64 -5.17 4.94
C ALA A 26 13.14 -5.22 4.66
N THR A 27 12.47 -6.26 5.12
CA THR A 27 11.03 -6.46 4.97
C THR A 27 10.37 -6.31 6.33
N TYR A 28 9.46 -5.35 6.42
CA TYR A 28 8.69 -5.07 7.62
C TYR A 28 7.22 -5.39 7.38
N ARG A 29 6.50 -5.80 8.44
CA ARG A 29 5.05 -5.93 8.42
C ARG A 29 4.45 -5.17 9.59
N CYS A 30 3.30 -4.53 9.42
CA CYS A 30 2.60 -3.86 10.51
C CYS A 30 1.10 -3.75 10.24
N ARG A 31 0.35 -3.32 11.25
CA ARG A 31 -1.06 -2.96 11.11
C ARG A 31 -1.21 -1.55 10.55
N LEU A 32 -2.37 -1.29 9.96
CA LEU A 32 -2.79 0.06 9.61
C LEU A 32 -3.51 0.71 10.79
N ARG A 33 -3.31 2.01 10.96
CA ARG A 33 -4.16 2.84 11.80
C ARG A 33 -5.51 3.04 11.11
N PRO A 34 -6.63 3.06 11.86
CA PRO A 34 -7.92 3.48 11.31
C PRO A 34 -7.82 4.92 10.78
N GLY A 35 -8.22 5.15 9.53
CA GLY A 35 -8.15 6.49 8.94
C GLY A 35 -9.16 7.47 9.55
N GLU A 36 -10.39 7.00 9.80
CA GLU A 36 -11.47 7.77 10.41
C GLU A 36 -12.18 6.92 11.49
N THR A 37 -12.98 7.56 12.35
CA THR A 37 -13.67 6.92 13.50
C THR A 37 -14.59 5.73 13.13
N ARG A 38 -14.86 5.52 11.83
CA ARG A 38 -15.68 4.40 11.32
C ARG A 38 -14.97 3.54 10.28
N ASP A 39 -13.65 3.64 10.17
CA ASP A 39 -12.87 2.78 9.27
C ASP A 39 -12.90 1.33 9.74
N LYS A 40 -13.76 0.54 9.11
CA LYS A 40 -13.89 -0.92 9.33
C LYS A 40 -12.94 -1.74 8.47
N THR A 41 -12.09 -1.10 7.66
CA THR A 41 -11.19 -1.79 6.75
C THR A 41 -9.82 -1.97 7.38
N ALA A 42 -9.24 -0.90 7.96
CA ALA A 42 -7.88 -0.91 8.51
C ALA A 42 -7.56 -2.10 9.46
N PRO A 43 -8.46 -2.52 10.38
CA PRO A 43 -8.17 -3.66 11.27
C PRO A 43 -7.89 -4.98 10.53
N HIS A 44 -8.48 -5.14 9.35
CA HIS A 44 -8.38 -6.34 8.51
C HIS A 44 -7.22 -6.30 7.53
N LEU A 45 -6.49 -5.18 7.46
CA LEU A 45 -5.34 -5.02 6.57
C LEU A 45 -4.02 -5.14 7.31
N ARG A 46 -3.00 -5.58 6.58
CA ARG A 46 -1.60 -5.48 6.97
C ARG A 46 -0.83 -4.77 5.88
N ALA A 47 0.10 -3.92 6.31
CA ALA A 47 1.10 -3.35 5.44
C ALA A 47 2.35 -4.22 5.47
N THR A 48 2.88 -4.58 4.32
CA THR A 48 4.22 -5.14 4.15
C THR A 48 5.06 -4.15 3.36
N ILE A 49 6.21 -3.77 3.90
CA ILE A 49 7.07 -2.72 3.35
C ILE A 49 8.44 -3.32 3.10
N VAL A 50 8.93 -3.18 1.86
CA VAL A 50 10.29 -3.54 1.49
C VAL A 50 11.12 -2.28 1.38
N LEU A 51 12.18 -2.20 2.18
CA LEU A 51 13.13 -1.11 2.21
C LEU A 51 14.45 -1.56 1.56
N HIS A 52 14.93 -0.81 0.58
CA HIS A 52 16.31 -0.90 0.12
C HIS A 52 17.22 -0.19 1.10
N ARG A 53 18.06 -0.96 1.80
CA ARG A 53 18.89 -0.47 2.90
C ARG A 53 20.00 0.48 2.44
N PRO A 54 20.72 0.22 1.33
CA PRO A 54 21.79 1.11 0.89
C PRO A 54 21.32 2.54 0.60
N THR A 55 20.15 2.69 -0.04
CA THR A 55 19.60 4.01 -0.39
C THR A 55 18.60 4.53 0.64
N ARG A 56 18.20 3.70 1.62
CA ARG A 56 17.15 4.00 2.62
C ARG A 56 15.82 4.40 1.97
N THR A 57 15.50 3.80 0.83
CA THR A 57 14.25 4.08 0.10
C THR A 57 13.32 2.88 0.16
N ILE A 58 12.03 3.15 0.17
CA ILE A 58 11.01 2.11 0.04
C ILE A 58 11.03 1.62 -1.41
N GLU A 59 11.16 0.31 -1.62
CA GLU A 59 11.00 -0.33 -2.93
C GLU A 59 9.54 -0.67 -3.18
N SER A 60 8.85 -1.18 -2.16
CA SER A 60 7.45 -1.54 -2.29
C SER A 60 6.67 -1.42 -0.99
N VAL A 61 5.37 -1.17 -1.15
CA VAL A 61 4.37 -1.20 -0.09
C VAL A 61 3.22 -2.06 -0.57
N GLU A 62 2.92 -3.12 0.17
CA GLU A 62 1.76 -3.97 -0.02
C GLU A 62 0.77 -3.74 1.11
N LEU A 63 -0.50 -3.50 0.77
CA LEU A 63 -1.62 -3.51 1.70
C LEU A 63 -2.51 -4.70 1.35
N ALA A 64 -2.57 -5.69 2.25
CA ALA A 64 -3.32 -6.92 1.99
C ALA A 64 -4.28 -7.23 3.14
N SER A 65 -5.47 -7.72 2.80
CA SER A 65 -6.42 -8.26 3.77
C SER A 65 -5.91 -9.58 4.34
N VAL A 66 -5.93 -9.74 5.66
CA VAL A 66 -5.52 -10.99 6.31
C VAL A 66 -6.64 -12.02 6.38
N ALA A 67 -7.89 -11.58 6.22
CA ALA A 67 -9.08 -12.40 6.23
C ALA A 67 -10.21 -11.66 5.51
N GLU A 68 -11.29 -12.37 5.22
CA GLU A 68 -12.51 -11.74 4.72
C GLU A 68 -13.07 -10.72 5.72
N PHE A 69 -13.68 -9.65 5.22
CA PHE A 69 -14.26 -8.61 6.06
C PHE A 69 -15.43 -7.89 5.39
N SER A 70 -16.16 -7.12 6.20
CA SER A 70 -17.33 -6.36 5.73
C SER A 70 -17.16 -4.88 6.09
N PRO A 71 -16.72 -4.03 5.14
CA PRO A 71 -16.48 -2.62 5.41
C PRO A 71 -17.78 -1.85 5.65
N THR A 72 -18.87 -2.28 5.03
CA THR A 72 -20.21 -1.69 5.20
C THR A 72 -21.29 -2.76 5.07
N LEU A 73 -22.51 -2.45 5.53
CA LEU A 73 -23.64 -3.37 5.47
C LEU A 73 -23.92 -3.77 4.02
N GLY A 74 -24.11 -5.07 3.78
CA GLY A 74 -24.38 -5.60 2.45
C GLY A 74 -23.14 -5.75 1.56
N VAL A 75 -21.93 -5.44 2.02
CA VAL A 75 -20.68 -5.66 1.28
C VAL A 75 -19.80 -6.67 2.02
N ARG A 76 -19.28 -7.67 1.29
CA ARG A 76 -18.30 -8.64 1.77
C ARG A 76 -17.10 -8.64 0.85
N ILE A 77 -15.92 -8.40 1.42
CA ILE A 77 -14.63 -8.47 0.72
C ILE A 77 -14.00 -9.81 1.08
N ALA A 78 -13.79 -10.65 0.07
CA ALA A 78 -13.11 -11.93 0.23
C ALA A 78 -11.59 -11.76 0.23
N ALA A 79 -11.08 -10.87 -0.64
CA ALA A 79 -9.68 -10.51 -0.68
C ALA A 79 -9.51 -9.07 -1.16
N LEU A 80 -8.55 -8.36 -0.57
CA LEU A 80 -8.07 -7.06 -1.03
C LEU A 80 -6.55 -7.09 -0.99
N LYS A 81 -5.91 -6.71 -2.09
CA LYS A 81 -4.46 -6.53 -2.17
C LYS A 81 -4.13 -5.33 -3.04
N THR A 82 -3.42 -4.36 -2.47
CA THR A 82 -2.84 -3.24 -3.21
C THR A 82 -1.33 -3.30 -3.10
N CYS A 83 -0.61 -3.30 -4.21
CA CYS A 83 0.85 -3.23 -4.26
C CYS A 83 1.28 -1.94 -4.93
N MET A 84 2.21 -1.22 -4.30
CA MET A 84 2.82 -0.01 -4.82
C MET A 84 4.31 -0.28 -4.95
N ASN A 85 4.86 -0.12 -6.14
CA ASN A 85 6.28 -0.29 -6.42
C ASN A 85 6.91 1.05 -6.79
N TYR A 86 8.14 1.24 -6.33
CA TYR A 86 8.92 2.45 -6.53
C TYR A 86 10.27 2.09 -7.15
N CYS A 87 10.79 2.97 -7.98
CA CYS A 87 12.17 2.84 -8.44
C CYS A 87 13.15 3.18 -7.31
N LEU A 88 14.34 2.60 -7.37
CA LEU A 88 15.46 3.10 -6.59
C LEU A 88 15.91 4.47 -7.11
N PRO A 89 16.44 5.33 -6.24
CA PRO A 89 17.01 6.60 -6.68
C PRO A 89 18.25 6.34 -7.57
N ILE A 90 18.38 7.11 -8.64
CA ILE A 90 19.49 7.03 -9.59
C ILE A 90 20.06 8.43 -9.80
N GLY A 91 21.32 8.63 -9.41
CA GLY A 91 21.97 9.95 -9.48
C GLY A 91 21.19 10.99 -8.67
N GLU A 92 20.74 12.05 -9.33
CA GLU A 92 19.88 13.09 -8.72
C GLU A 92 18.38 12.76 -8.73
N SER A 93 17.97 11.67 -9.38
CA SER A 93 16.56 11.29 -9.45
C SER A 93 16.11 10.63 -8.15
N PRO A 94 15.05 11.12 -7.50
CA PRO A 94 14.53 10.50 -6.29
C PRO A 94 13.88 9.15 -6.62
N SER A 95 13.55 8.40 -5.56
CA SER A 95 12.63 7.26 -5.69
C SER A 95 11.25 7.76 -6.09
N LEU A 96 10.69 7.19 -7.14
CA LEU A 96 9.42 7.58 -7.76
C LEU A 96 8.51 6.35 -7.90
N PRO A 97 7.18 6.51 -7.79
CA PRO A 97 6.27 5.41 -8.06
C PRO A 97 6.43 4.91 -9.50
N GLN A 98 6.28 3.62 -9.71
CA GLN A 98 6.32 3.01 -11.05
C GLN A 98 5.00 2.32 -11.37
N LEU A 99 4.46 1.60 -10.39
CA LEU A 99 3.31 0.74 -10.60
C LEU A 99 2.48 0.67 -9.33
N VAL A 100 1.18 0.83 -9.46
CA VAL A 100 0.21 0.49 -8.43
C VAL A 100 -0.77 -0.53 -9.01
N THR A 101 -0.87 -1.69 -8.36
CA THR A 101 -1.86 -2.71 -8.69
C THR A 101 -2.81 -2.89 -7.53
N THR A 102 -4.11 -2.94 -7.79
CA THR A 102 -5.12 -3.28 -6.80
C THR A 102 -5.97 -4.43 -7.29
N HIS A 103 -6.12 -5.44 -6.46
CA HIS A 103 -6.99 -6.59 -6.66
C HIS A 103 -8.03 -6.59 -5.55
N VAL A 104 -9.30 -6.51 -5.93
CA VAL A 104 -10.43 -6.65 -5.02
C VAL A 104 -11.24 -7.84 -5.46
N ARG A 105 -11.59 -8.71 -4.51
CA ARG A 105 -12.56 -9.78 -4.72
C ARG A 105 -13.63 -9.70 -3.65
N GLY A 106 -14.89 -9.76 -4.06
CA GLY A 106 -15.99 -9.56 -3.12
C GLY A 106 -17.35 -9.45 -3.76
N ARG A 107 -18.36 -9.17 -2.93
CA ARG A 107 -19.76 -9.08 -3.34
C ARG A 107 -20.48 -7.93 -2.61
N ALA A 108 -21.41 -7.31 -3.32
CA ALA A 108 -22.39 -6.36 -2.79
C ALA A 108 -23.81 -6.94 -2.92
N PHE A 109 -24.65 -6.68 -1.92
CA PHE A 109 -26.05 -7.09 -1.85
C PHE A 109 -26.28 -8.59 -2.10
N LEU A 110 -25.31 -9.46 -1.74
CA LEU A 110 -25.31 -10.92 -1.97
C LEU A 110 -25.22 -11.38 -3.44
N PHE A 111 -25.66 -10.60 -4.43
CA PHE A 111 -25.70 -11.06 -5.84
C PHE A 111 -24.75 -10.31 -6.78
N LYS A 112 -24.26 -9.13 -6.42
CA LYS A 112 -23.42 -8.31 -7.30
C LYS A 112 -21.94 -8.56 -7.01
N SER A 113 -21.16 -8.98 -8.00
CA SER A 113 -19.70 -9.06 -7.85
C SER A 113 -19.08 -7.67 -7.71
N LEU A 114 -18.05 -7.57 -6.86
CA LEU A 114 -17.16 -6.42 -6.73
C LEU A 114 -15.74 -6.75 -7.22
N ASP A 115 -15.59 -7.85 -7.95
CA ASP A 115 -14.30 -8.29 -8.44
C ASP A 115 -13.76 -7.27 -9.43
N ALA A 116 -12.61 -6.69 -9.10
CA ALA A 116 -11.98 -5.67 -9.91
C ALA A 116 -10.47 -5.78 -9.79
N ASP A 117 -9.80 -5.56 -10.92
CA ASP A 117 -8.37 -5.39 -11.01
C ASP A 117 -8.08 -4.01 -11.58
N MET A 118 -7.21 -3.25 -10.91
CA MET A 118 -6.79 -1.93 -11.34
C MET A 118 -5.27 -1.93 -11.44
N VAL A 119 -4.75 -1.36 -12.53
CA VAL A 119 -3.32 -1.16 -12.75
C VAL A 119 -3.10 0.29 -13.13
N VAL A 120 -2.21 0.97 -12.40
CA VAL A 120 -1.79 2.34 -12.68
C VAL A 120 -0.28 2.32 -12.87
N THR A 121 0.16 2.66 -14.08
CA THR A 121 1.58 2.78 -14.40
C THR A 121 1.97 4.25 -14.44
N PHE A 122 3.08 4.58 -13.79
CA PHE A 122 3.63 5.92 -13.81
C PHE A 122 4.89 5.95 -14.68
N SER A 123 4.96 6.94 -15.56
CA SER A 123 6.07 7.12 -16.50
C SER A 123 6.23 8.60 -16.84
N ASP A 124 7.27 8.92 -17.61
CA ASP A 124 7.52 10.26 -18.15
C ASP A 124 7.62 11.38 -17.09
N TYR A 125 8.30 11.06 -15.97
CA TYR A 125 8.57 12.04 -14.92
C TYR A 125 9.44 13.20 -15.43
N VAL A 126 8.92 14.42 -15.31
CA VAL A 126 9.65 15.65 -15.62
C VAL A 126 10.06 16.34 -14.33
N ASN A 127 11.34 16.70 -14.20
CA ASN A 127 11.83 17.47 -13.07
C ASN A 127 11.34 18.93 -13.16
N VAL A 128 10.46 19.32 -12.25
CA VAL A 128 9.86 20.67 -12.24
C VAL A 128 10.75 21.73 -11.60
N ARG A 129 11.90 21.34 -11.01
CA ARG A 129 12.92 22.29 -10.55
C ARG A 129 13.79 22.75 -11.72
N LYS A 130 13.28 23.71 -12.49
CA LYS A 130 14.03 24.75 -13.21
C LYS A 130 13.05 25.71 -13.89
N LYS A 131 12.69 26.79 -13.18
CA LYS A 131 12.45 28.11 -13.75
C LYS A 131 13.07 29.14 -12.83
#